data_AF-A0A4Q3A0D2-F1
#
_entry.id   AF-A0A4Q3A0D2-F1
#
_cell.length_a   1.000
_cell.length_b   1.000
_cell.length_c   1.000
_cell.angle_alpha   90.00
_cell.angle_beta   90.00
_cell.angle_gamma   90.00
#
_symmetry.space_group_name_H-M   'P 1'
#
loop_
_entity.id
_entity.type
_entity.pdbx_description
1 polymer ?
#
loop_
_entity_poly.entity_id
_entity_poly.type
_entity_poly.pdbx_seq_one_letter_code
_entity_poly.pdbx_strand_id
1 'polypeptide(L)'
;MQFITFLDYLLLPFVIGVVYMIAIRIRDEKYPPGHPWRAFFMSGLTVKIMGGIMIGLIYQYYYGGGDTANYFFHARVINSSFTDSPIKWINLVLNIPEWYDGRYTEYTAKMYWYQAHSEYMVCSITSFISFFLFTTYLPTAVIFAVLSFSGIWAMFRTFSAQYPVITKPLAICFLFIPSVVLWGSGIFKDTLCLGSMGWMTYGIFRILIMRDFSFKNIILVVISFYLIAVIKIYILIAFIPALVLWTMFYYLQRVPSKFARFSIRLALLPIALVGFMFASKKFEKELGKYSLDNVAKTATVTADWIGTMTAAGEESIGYDLGPLDPSPQGMLKKFFPAVNVTLFRPYIWETRKVIQVISALEAVAFLLITIRVLLSVGPIKVWKSIVKDPNLQFALIFVLVFAFAVGISSFNFGSLSRYRIPCLPFYAMALILVFYKHNPPDKKILPV
;
A
#
# COMPACT_ATOMS: atom_id res chain seq x y z
N MET A 1 26.73 -4.23 -5.56
CA MET A 1 26.63 -4.46 -7.02
C MET A 1 26.06 -3.20 -7.66
N GLN A 2 26.60 -2.76 -8.80
CA GLN A 2 26.01 -1.64 -9.55
C GLN A 2 24.88 -2.17 -10.44
N PHE A 3 23.65 -1.73 -10.18
CA PHE A 3 22.46 -2.11 -10.96
C PHE A 3 21.94 -0.97 -11.83
N ILE A 4 22.31 0.29 -11.55
CA ILE A 4 22.09 1.44 -12.44
C ILE A 4 23.33 1.66 -13.31
N THR A 5 23.13 1.59 -14.62
CA THR A 5 24.18 1.71 -15.64
C THR A 5 24.07 3.02 -16.43
N PHE A 6 25.03 3.31 -17.30
CA PHE A 6 24.93 4.48 -18.19
C PHE A 6 23.70 4.42 -19.11
N LEU A 7 23.33 3.21 -19.56
CA LEU A 7 22.16 2.99 -20.41
C LEU A 7 20.87 3.42 -19.72
N ASP A 8 20.78 3.27 -18.40
CA ASP A 8 19.63 3.74 -17.61
C ASP A 8 19.44 5.25 -17.77
N TYR A 9 20.51 6.03 -17.62
CA TYR A 9 20.45 7.49 -17.74
C TYR A 9 20.14 7.94 -19.16
N LEU A 10 20.62 7.19 -20.17
CA LEU A 10 20.33 7.47 -21.57
C LEU A 10 18.85 7.22 -21.91
N LEU A 11 18.29 6.10 -21.47
CA LEU A 11 16.91 5.70 -21.80
C LEU A 11 15.83 6.39 -20.94
N LEU A 12 16.18 6.78 -19.71
CA LEU A 12 15.27 7.44 -18.79
C LEU A 12 14.50 8.64 -19.38
N PRO A 13 15.14 9.64 -20.01
CA PRO A 13 14.41 10.79 -20.57
C PRO A 13 13.45 10.39 -21.69
N PHE A 14 13.80 9.39 -22.52
CA PHE A 14 12.91 8.90 -23.58
C PHE A 14 11.67 8.24 -23.00
N VAL A 15 11.83 7.37 -22.00
CA VAL A 15 10.71 6.69 -21.34
C VAL A 15 9.82 7.68 -20.61
N ILE A 16 10.40 8.66 -19.91
CA ILE A 16 9.64 9.75 -19.28
C ILE A 16 8.87 10.55 -20.34
N GLY A 17 9.49 10.87 -21.48
CA GLY A 17 8.84 11.56 -22.60
C GLY A 17 7.62 10.80 -23.12
N VAL A 18 7.77 9.49 -23.38
CA VAL A 18 6.66 8.62 -23.81
C VAL A 18 5.54 8.56 -22.77
N VAL A 19 5.89 8.40 -21.50
CA VAL A 19 4.92 8.39 -20.39
C VAL A 19 4.15 9.71 -20.33
N TYR A 20 4.84 10.86 -20.45
CA TYR A 20 4.17 12.15 -20.45
C TYR A 20 3.31 12.40 -21.68
N MET A 21 3.72 11.98 -22.87
CA MET A 21 2.87 12.06 -24.07
C MET A 21 1.56 11.30 -23.88
N ILE A 22 1.64 10.07 -23.38
CA ILE A 22 0.45 9.25 -23.07
C ILE A 22 -0.39 9.92 -21.96
N ALA A 23 0.24 10.42 -20.90
CA ALA A 23 -0.44 11.07 -19.80
C ALA A 23 -1.17 12.35 -20.24
N ILE A 24 -0.54 13.19 -21.06
CA ILE A 24 -1.14 14.41 -21.63
C ILE A 24 -2.37 14.05 -22.46
N ARG A 25 -2.27 13.04 -23.33
CA ARG A 25 -3.39 12.56 -24.13
C ARG A 25 -4.56 12.09 -23.24
N ILE A 26 -4.29 11.25 -22.24
CA ILE A 26 -5.32 10.77 -21.31
C ILE A 26 -5.95 11.94 -20.54
N ARG A 27 -5.14 12.92 -20.11
CA ARG A 27 -5.61 14.11 -19.40
C ARG A 27 -6.53 14.95 -20.28
N ASP A 28 -6.15 15.19 -21.52
CA ASP A 28 -6.91 16.05 -22.43
C ASP A 28 -8.20 15.38 -22.90
N GLU A 29 -8.20 14.06 -23.08
CA GLU A 29 -9.40 13.27 -23.39
C GLU A 29 -10.38 13.17 -22.20
N LYS A 30 -9.89 12.98 -20.96
CA LYS A 30 -10.76 12.68 -19.80
C LYS A 30 -11.01 13.85 -18.85
N TYR A 31 -10.13 14.84 -18.85
CA TYR A 31 -10.16 15.98 -17.92
C TYR A 31 -9.97 17.29 -18.69
N PRO A 32 -10.99 17.76 -19.43
CA PRO A 32 -10.89 18.99 -20.23
C PRO A 32 -10.56 20.22 -19.36
N PRO A 33 -10.09 21.34 -19.98
CA PRO A 33 -9.84 22.58 -19.26
C PRO A 33 -11.04 22.98 -18.37
N GLY A 34 -10.78 23.31 -17.11
CA GLY A 34 -11.82 23.58 -16.10
C GLY A 34 -12.19 22.39 -15.21
N HIS A 35 -11.81 21.15 -15.57
CA HIS A 35 -12.09 20.00 -14.72
C HIS A 35 -11.26 20.06 -13.41
N PRO A 36 -11.87 19.89 -12.22
CA PRO A 36 -11.18 20.09 -10.93
C PRO A 36 -10.02 19.12 -10.69
N TRP A 37 -10.04 17.96 -11.36
CA TRP A 37 -8.97 16.95 -11.26
C TRP A 37 -7.78 17.22 -12.19
N ARG A 38 -7.94 18.05 -13.23
CA ARG A 38 -6.95 18.23 -14.30
C ARG A 38 -5.59 18.66 -13.77
N ALA A 39 -5.57 19.61 -12.82
CA ALA A 39 -4.36 20.14 -12.22
C ALA A 39 -3.55 19.06 -11.46
N PHE A 40 -4.24 18.13 -10.81
CA PHE A 40 -3.62 17.12 -9.94
C PHE A 40 -3.05 15.93 -10.70
N PHE A 41 -3.55 15.65 -11.90
CA PHE A 41 -3.15 14.46 -12.66
C PHE A 41 -1.66 14.48 -13.01
N MET A 42 -1.19 15.56 -13.64
CA MET A 42 0.22 15.67 -14.06
C MET A 42 1.15 15.84 -12.88
N SER A 43 0.77 16.65 -11.89
CA SER A 43 1.58 16.85 -10.68
C SER A 43 1.71 15.56 -9.87
N GLY A 44 0.62 14.81 -9.69
CA GLY A 44 0.63 13.54 -8.97
C GLY A 44 1.49 12.50 -9.68
N LEU A 45 1.38 12.40 -11.01
CA LEU A 45 2.21 11.49 -11.81
C LEU A 45 3.69 11.85 -11.71
N THR A 46 4.02 13.14 -11.84
CA THR A 46 5.40 13.63 -11.76
C THR A 46 6.02 13.33 -10.41
N VAL A 47 5.30 13.59 -9.31
CA VAL A 47 5.75 13.29 -7.95
C VAL A 47 5.98 11.78 -7.79
N LYS A 48 5.11 10.93 -8.36
CA LYS A 48 5.28 9.48 -8.32
C LYS A 48 6.53 9.01 -9.07
N ILE A 49 6.75 9.53 -10.29
CA ILE A 49 7.94 9.23 -11.11
C ILE A 49 9.21 9.65 -10.37
N MET A 50 9.24 10.87 -9.81
CA MET A 50 10.36 11.34 -9.01
C MET A 50 10.62 10.44 -7.79
N GLY A 51 9.57 9.97 -7.12
CA GLY A 51 9.68 9.02 -6.02
C GLY A 51 10.35 7.71 -6.43
N GLY A 52 9.98 7.16 -7.60
CA GLY A 52 10.59 5.92 -8.13
C GLY A 52 12.07 6.09 -8.49
N ILE A 53 12.41 7.19 -9.16
CA ILE A 53 13.81 7.52 -9.50
C ILE A 53 14.63 7.73 -8.23
N MET A 54 14.13 8.52 -7.28
CA MET A 54 14.86 8.84 -6.06
C MET A 54 15.13 7.60 -5.20
N ILE A 55 14.17 6.68 -5.07
CA ILE A 55 14.39 5.39 -4.42
C ILE A 55 15.50 4.61 -5.13
N GLY A 56 15.49 4.57 -6.46
CA GLY A 56 16.54 3.91 -7.24
C GLY A 56 17.93 4.43 -6.91
N LEU A 57 18.08 5.75 -6.94
CA LEU A 57 19.35 6.43 -6.64
C LEU A 57 19.79 6.20 -5.18
N ILE A 58 18.87 6.29 -4.22
CA ILE A 58 19.16 6.03 -2.80
C ILE A 58 19.66 4.59 -2.61
N TYR A 59 18.98 3.60 -3.18
CA TYR A 59 19.37 2.19 -3.03
C TYR A 59 20.71 1.88 -3.71
N GLN A 60 21.01 2.54 -4.83
CA GLN A 60 22.28 2.37 -5.55
C GLN A 60 23.46 3.03 -4.83
N TYR A 61 23.31 4.29 -4.41
CA TYR A 61 24.43 5.12 -3.95
C TYR A 61 24.57 5.22 -2.43
N TYR A 62 23.47 5.10 -1.69
CA TYR A 62 23.49 5.19 -0.23
C TYR A 62 23.50 3.82 0.45
N TYR A 63 22.60 2.90 0.04
CA TYR A 63 22.52 1.56 0.64
C TYR A 63 23.42 0.52 -0.03
N GLY A 64 23.88 0.75 -1.27
CA GLY A 64 24.72 -0.20 -2.02
C GLY A 64 24.03 -1.50 -2.43
N GLY A 65 22.70 -1.60 -2.26
CA GLY A 65 21.90 -2.79 -2.49
C GLY A 65 20.52 -2.72 -1.82
N GLY A 66 19.82 -3.85 -1.75
CA GLY A 66 18.52 -4.00 -1.08
C GLY A 66 17.44 -4.60 -1.98
N ASP A 67 16.21 -4.74 -1.47
CA ASP A 67 15.15 -5.50 -2.15
C ASP A 67 14.92 -5.10 -3.60
N THR A 68 14.95 -3.79 -3.90
CA THR A 68 14.70 -3.29 -5.25
C THR A 68 15.78 -3.73 -6.25
N ALA A 69 17.04 -3.74 -5.81
CA ALA A 69 18.18 -4.21 -6.60
C ALA A 69 18.08 -5.72 -6.83
N ASN A 70 17.62 -6.44 -5.81
CA ASN A 70 17.44 -7.89 -5.85
C ASN A 70 16.32 -8.31 -6.81
N TYR A 71 15.14 -7.67 -6.74
CA TYR A 71 14.06 -7.93 -7.70
C TYR A 71 14.54 -7.72 -9.14
N PHE A 72 15.30 -6.65 -9.37
CA PHE A 72 15.85 -6.36 -10.67
C PHE A 72 16.97 -7.32 -11.10
N PHE A 73 17.80 -7.78 -10.16
CA PHE A 73 18.81 -8.80 -10.41
C PHE A 73 18.17 -10.11 -10.89
N HIS A 74 17.15 -10.60 -10.18
CA HIS A 74 16.40 -11.78 -10.62
C HIS A 74 15.71 -11.57 -11.97
N ALA A 75 15.14 -10.38 -12.20
CA ALA A 75 14.55 -10.03 -13.48
C ALA A 75 15.58 -10.06 -14.64
N ARG A 76 16.82 -9.62 -14.39
CA ARG A 76 17.92 -9.71 -15.34
C ARG A 76 18.33 -11.15 -15.64
N VAL A 77 18.37 -12.00 -14.62
CA VAL A 77 18.62 -13.44 -14.80
C VAL A 77 17.52 -14.07 -15.67
N ILE A 78 16.25 -13.76 -15.40
CA ILE A 78 15.14 -14.24 -16.23
C ILE A 78 15.30 -13.74 -17.67
N ASN A 79 15.54 -12.44 -17.88
CA ASN A 79 15.69 -11.86 -19.22
C ASN A 79 16.89 -12.40 -19.99
N SER A 80 17.98 -12.79 -19.31
CA SER A 80 19.12 -13.43 -19.97
C SER A 80 18.77 -14.77 -20.60
N SER A 81 17.74 -15.47 -20.12
CA SER A 81 17.31 -16.74 -20.74
C SER A 81 16.66 -16.59 -22.12
N PHE A 82 16.31 -15.35 -22.52
CA PHE A 82 15.71 -15.10 -23.82
C PHE A 82 16.69 -15.35 -24.97
N THR A 83 17.98 -15.08 -24.77
CA THR A 83 19.01 -15.32 -25.79
C THR A 83 19.20 -16.82 -26.06
N ASP A 84 18.95 -17.66 -25.07
CA ASP A 84 19.00 -19.11 -25.23
C ASP A 84 17.75 -19.66 -25.90
N SER A 85 16.57 -19.24 -25.42
CA SER A 85 15.29 -19.69 -25.96
C SER A 85 14.15 -18.79 -25.48
N PRO A 86 13.33 -18.24 -26.40
CA PRO A 86 12.11 -17.51 -26.03
C PRO A 86 11.15 -18.33 -25.17
N ILE A 87 11.09 -19.65 -25.37
CA ILE A 87 10.23 -20.56 -24.59
C ILE A 87 10.74 -20.68 -23.16
N LYS A 88 12.07 -20.78 -22.96
CA LYS A 88 12.65 -20.79 -21.62
C LYS A 88 12.33 -19.48 -20.87
N TRP A 89 12.42 -18.34 -21.56
CA TRP A 89 12.06 -17.05 -21.00
C TRP A 89 10.60 -17.00 -20.55
N ILE A 90 9.66 -17.39 -21.40
CA ILE A 90 8.22 -17.44 -21.04
C ILE A 90 8.00 -18.36 -19.83
N ASN A 91 8.61 -19.54 -19.82
CA ASN A 91 8.45 -20.50 -18.73
C ASN A 91 8.97 -19.95 -17.40
N LEU A 92 10.11 -19.25 -17.42
CA LEU A 92 10.65 -18.58 -16.24
C LEU A 92 9.78 -17.39 -15.81
N VAL A 93 9.34 -16.53 -16.74
CA VAL A 93 8.41 -15.43 -16.41
C VAL A 93 7.15 -15.96 -15.72
N LEU A 94 6.61 -17.09 -16.17
CA LEU A 94 5.40 -17.71 -15.61
C LEU A 94 5.65 -18.65 -14.43
N ASN A 95 6.90 -18.79 -13.96
CA ASN A 95 7.29 -19.71 -12.87
C ASN A 95 6.82 -21.17 -13.08
N ILE A 96 6.83 -21.67 -14.32
CA ILE A 96 6.37 -23.03 -14.65
C ILE A 96 7.36 -24.12 -14.20
N PRO A 97 8.68 -23.97 -14.41
CA PRO A 97 9.64 -25.03 -14.10
C PRO A 97 9.78 -25.24 -12.58
N GLU A 98 9.95 -26.49 -12.17
CA GLU A 98 10.35 -26.78 -10.80
C GLU A 98 11.83 -26.45 -10.57
N TRP A 99 12.21 -26.16 -9.32
CA TRP A 99 13.54 -25.68 -8.99
C TRP A 99 14.68 -26.66 -9.36
N TYR A 100 14.37 -27.96 -9.43
CA TYR A 100 15.29 -29.04 -9.76
C TYR A 100 15.27 -29.46 -11.24
N ASP A 101 14.54 -28.76 -12.12
CA ASP A 101 14.57 -29.06 -13.55
C ASP A 101 15.95 -28.70 -14.15
N GLY A 102 16.68 -29.74 -14.55
CA GLY A 102 18.03 -29.65 -15.13
C GLY A 102 18.14 -28.70 -16.33
N ARG A 103 17.04 -28.47 -17.06
CA ARG A 103 17.02 -27.60 -18.25
C ARG A 103 17.10 -26.11 -17.90
N TYR A 104 16.81 -25.75 -16.65
CA TYR A 104 16.73 -24.38 -16.15
C TYR A 104 17.73 -24.08 -15.03
N THR A 105 18.51 -25.07 -14.58
CA THR A 105 19.41 -24.97 -13.42
C THR A 105 20.37 -23.78 -13.51
N GLU A 106 20.85 -23.44 -14.71
CA GLU A 106 21.73 -22.28 -14.91
C GLU A 106 21.09 -20.95 -14.45
N TYR A 107 19.77 -20.84 -14.57
CA TYR A 107 19.00 -19.66 -14.18
C TYR A 107 18.46 -19.79 -12.76
N THR A 108 17.86 -20.94 -12.43
CA THR A 108 17.23 -21.15 -11.11
C THR A 108 18.24 -21.12 -9.97
N ALA A 109 19.46 -21.64 -10.17
CA ALA A 109 20.51 -21.62 -9.16
C ALA A 109 21.02 -20.20 -8.83
N LYS A 110 20.97 -19.28 -9.80
CA LYS A 110 21.31 -17.85 -9.58
C LYS A 110 20.21 -17.11 -8.81
N MET A 111 19.00 -17.66 -8.76
CA MET A 111 17.83 -17.01 -8.18
C MET A 111 17.51 -17.55 -6.77
N TYR A 112 18.11 -16.98 -5.74
CA TYR A 112 17.82 -17.35 -4.35
C TYR A 112 16.36 -17.10 -3.90
N TRP A 113 15.58 -16.28 -4.61
CA TRP A 113 14.13 -16.12 -4.40
C TRP A 113 13.25 -17.00 -5.30
N TYR A 114 13.80 -18.00 -5.99
CA TYR A 114 13.04 -18.85 -6.90
C TYR A 114 11.83 -19.54 -6.25
N GLN A 115 12.01 -20.07 -5.04
CA GLN A 115 10.96 -20.76 -4.28
C GLN A 115 10.05 -19.79 -3.49
N ALA A 116 10.45 -18.52 -3.38
CA ALA A 116 9.73 -17.51 -2.62
C ALA A 116 8.64 -16.88 -3.51
N HIS A 117 7.44 -17.46 -3.49
CA HIS A 117 6.35 -17.16 -4.43
C HIS A 117 6.00 -15.66 -4.53
N SER A 118 5.98 -14.97 -3.38
CA SER A 118 5.66 -13.54 -3.31
C SER A 118 6.74 -12.66 -3.94
N GLU A 119 8.01 -12.98 -3.68
CA GLU A 119 9.18 -12.33 -4.26
C GLU A 119 9.27 -12.60 -5.76
N TYR A 120 9.08 -13.86 -6.15
CA TYR A 120 9.14 -14.30 -7.53
C TYR A 120 8.09 -13.62 -8.39
N MET A 121 6.86 -13.43 -7.90
CA MET A 121 5.82 -12.69 -8.61
C MET A 121 6.29 -11.26 -8.98
N VAL A 122 7.00 -10.58 -8.09
CA VAL A 122 7.59 -9.26 -8.40
C VAL A 122 8.71 -9.40 -9.43
N CYS A 123 9.57 -10.42 -9.31
CA CYS A 123 10.63 -10.70 -10.29
C CYS A 123 10.05 -10.96 -11.69
N SER A 124 8.96 -11.73 -11.81
CA SER A 124 8.26 -12.02 -13.07
C SER A 124 7.65 -10.78 -13.71
N ILE A 125 6.98 -9.93 -12.91
CA ILE A 125 6.43 -8.66 -13.42
C ILE A 125 7.57 -7.73 -13.84
N THR A 126 8.64 -7.69 -13.06
CA THR A 126 9.82 -6.87 -13.35
C THR A 126 10.54 -7.34 -14.60
N SER A 127 10.71 -8.66 -14.80
CA SER A 127 11.36 -9.22 -16.00
C SER A 127 10.54 -8.90 -17.24
N PHE A 128 9.23 -9.12 -17.20
CA PHE A 128 8.33 -8.78 -18.30
C PHE A 128 8.39 -7.30 -18.68
N ILE A 129 8.29 -6.38 -17.71
CA ILE A 129 8.34 -4.93 -17.98
C ILE A 129 9.74 -4.51 -18.46
N SER A 130 10.78 -4.94 -17.76
CA SER A 130 12.15 -4.52 -18.05
C SER A 130 12.67 -5.08 -19.37
N PHE A 131 12.13 -6.20 -19.85
CA PHE A 131 12.47 -6.78 -21.15
C PHE A 131 12.28 -5.78 -22.29
N PHE A 132 11.15 -5.07 -22.32
CA PHE A 132 10.86 -4.03 -23.32
C PHE A 132 11.69 -2.74 -23.13
N LEU A 133 12.43 -2.64 -22.03
CA LEU A 133 13.25 -1.50 -21.65
C LEU A 133 14.74 -1.86 -21.62
N PHE A 134 15.13 -2.87 -22.40
CA PHE A 134 16.51 -3.36 -22.50
C PHE A 134 17.11 -3.79 -21.15
N THR A 135 16.27 -4.27 -20.24
CA THR A 135 16.64 -4.69 -18.89
C THR A 135 17.41 -3.59 -18.13
N THR A 136 16.87 -2.37 -18.15
CA THR A 136 17.37 -1.21 -17.39
C THR A 136 16.49 -0.92 -16.17
N TYR A 137 17.12 -0.52 -15.07
CA TYR A 137 16.49 -0.33 -13.76
C TYR A 137 15.63 0.93 -13.70
N LEU A 138 16.21 2.11 -14.00
CA LEU A 138 15.53 3.40 -13.82
C LEU A 138 14.28 3.50 -14.71
N PRO A 139 14.33 3.16 -16.01
CA PRO A 139 13.13 3.10 -16.85
C PRO A 139 12.06 2.14 -16.31
N THR A 140 12.46 0.97 -15.82
CA THR A 140 11.53 0.00 -15.23
C THR A 140 10.86 0.57 -13.98
N ALA A 141 11.63 1.25 -13.11
CA ALA A 141 11.10 1.94 -11.94
C ALA A 141 10.07 3.02 -12.31
N VAL A 142 10.28 3.75 -13.40
CA VAL A 142 9.29 4.72 -13.92
C VAL A 142 7.97 4.03 -14.30
N ILE A 143 8.03 2.89 -14.99
CA ILE A 143 6.80 2.15 -15.34
C ILE A 143 6.10 1.61 -14.09
N PHE A 144 6.84 1.10 -13.10
CA PHE A 144 6.28 0.72 -11.80
C PHE A 144 5.57 1.89 -11.09
N ALA A 145 6.19 3.08 -11.10
CA ALA A 145 5.58 4.29 -10.56
C ALA A 145 4.27 4.66 -11.30
N VAL A 146 4.24 4.55 -12.63
CA VAL A 146 3.05 4.79 -13.46
C VAL A 146 1.93 3.78 -13.14
N LEU A 147 2.27 2.49 -13.02
CA LEU A 147 1.30 1.44 -12.67
C LEU A 147 0.69 1.70 -11.29
N SER A 148 1.52 2.03 -10.30
CA SER A 148 1.03 2.40 -8.97
C SER A 148 0.19 3.67 -8.98
N PHE A 149 0.64 4.71 -9.69
CA PHE A 149 -0.10 5.95 -9.87
C PHE A 149 -1.49 5.70 -10.47
N SER A 150 -1.61 4.81 -11.45
CA SER A 150 -2.89 4.52 -12.09
C SER A 150 -3.96 4.04 -11.10
N GLY A 151 -3.54 3.19 -10.15
CA GLY A 151 -4.41 2.68 -9.09
C GLY A 151 -4.75 3.74 -8.05
N ILE A 152 -3.75 4.48 -7.56
CA ILE A 152 -3.96 5.57 -6.60
C ILE A 152 -4.86 6.65 -7.23
N TRP A 153 -4.68 6.96 -8.50
CA TRP A 153 -5.54 7.88 -9.25
C TRP A 153 -6.99 7.35 -9.33
N ALA A 154 -7.19 6.05 -9.54
CA ALA A 154 -8.51 5.44 -9.47
C ALA A 154 -9.14 5.57 -8.07
N MET A 155 -8.36 5.39 -7.01
CA MET A 155 -8.78 5.61 -5.63
C MET A 155 -9.18 7.08 -5.38
N PHE A 156 -8.32 8.03 -5.78
CA PHE A 156 -8.59 9.47 -5.69
C PHE A 156 -9.89 9.86 -6.42
N ARG A 157 -10.12 9.35 -7.63
CA ARG A 157 -11.36 9.59 -8.38
C ARG A 157 -12.60 9.06 -7.66
N THR A 158 -12.48 7.88 -7.04
CA THR A 158 -13.59 7.23 -6.32
C THR A 158 -14.12 8.10 -5.18
N PHE A 159 -13.22 8.70 -4.38
CA PHE A 159 -13.62 9.54 -3.27
C PHE A 159 -13.89 10.99 -3.68
N SER A 160 -13.13 11.54 -4.63
CA SER A 160 -13.36 12.92 -5.11
C SER A 160 -14.67 13.07 -5.87
N ALA A 161 -15.17 12.02 -6.52
CA ALA A 161 -16.50 12.03 -7.12
C ALA A 161 -17.62 12.09 -6.05
N GLN A 162 -17.39 11.53 -4.86
CA GLN A 162 -18.35 11.57 -3.76
C GLN A 162 -18.29 12.90 -2.97
N TYR A 163 -17.13 13.55 -2.95
CA TYR A 163 -16.92 14.80 -2.20
C TYR A 163 -16.28 15.89 -3.08
N PRO A 164 -17.01 16.43 -4.07
CA PRO A 164 -16.45 17.36 -5.07
C PRO A 164 -15.90 18.66 -4.46
N VAL A 165 -16.52 19.13 -3.37
CA VAL A 165 -16.15 20.38 -2.68
C VAL A 165 -14.73 20.35 -2.08
N ILE A 166 -14.25 19.16 -1.68
CA ILE A 166 -12.95 18.98 -1.02
C ILE A 166 -11.95 18.21 -1.88
N THR A 167 -12.06 18.33 -3.20
CA THR A 167 -11.17 17.67 -4.16
C THR A 167 -9.69 17.96 -3.90
N LYS A 168 -9.31 19.23 -3.60
CA LYS A 168 -7.89 19.58 -3.39
C LYS A 168 -7.32 18.92 -2.13
N PRO A 169 -7.98 18.99 -0.95
CA PRO A 169 -7.58 18.20 0.22
C PRO A 169 -7.46 16.70 -0.05
N LEU A 170 -8.41 16.10 -0.78
CA LEU A 170 -8.35 14.69 -1.13
C LEU A 170 -7.16 14.35 -2.04
N ALA A 171 -6.77 15.24 -2.95
CA ALA A 171 -5.59 15.05 -3.77
C ALA A 171 -4.32 14.93 -2.90
N ILE A 172 -4.22 15.72 -1.83
CA ILE A 172 -3.13 15.65 -0.85
C ILE A 172 -3.10 14.29 -0.16
N CYS A 173 -4.25 13.78 0.29
CA CYS A 173 -4.35 12.47 0.95
C CYS A 173 -3.88 11.31 0.08
N PHE A 174 -4.18 11.31 -1.21
CA PHE A 174 -3.90 10.15 -2.06
C PHE A 174 -2.59 10.29 -2.84
N LEU A 175 -2.24 11.49 -3.30
CA LEU A 175 -1.18 11.67 -4.30
C LEU A 175 0.13 12.22 -3.72
N PHE A 176 0.07 12.92 -2.58
CA PHE A 176 1.20 13.74 -2.10
C PHE A 176 1.69 13.39 -0.69
N ILE A 177 1.34 12.21 -0.15
CA ILE A 177 1.93 11.73 1.10
C ILE A 177 3.37 11.26 0.81
N PRO A 178 4.40 11.82 1.48
CA PRO A 178 5.81 11.53 1.18
C PRO A 178 6.15 10.03 1.19
N SER A 179 5.83 9.29 2.25
CA SER A 179 6.15 7.85 2.33
C SER A 179 5.47 7.05 1.22
N VAL A 180 4.20 7.35 0.93
CA VAL A 180 3.42 6.72 -0.14
C VAL A 180 4.06 6.98 -1.51
N VAL A 181 4.61 8.17 -1.72
CA VAL A 181 5.34 8.53 -2.93
C VAL A 181 6.68 7.82 -3.00
N LEU A 182 7.46 7.78 -1.92
CA LEU A 182 8.78 7.15 -1.93
C LEU A 182 8.66 5.65 -2.14
N TRP A 183 8.07 4.95 -1.19
CA TRP A 183 8.13 3.49 -1.22
C TRP A 183 7.05 2.84 -2.09
N GLY A 184 6.02 3.60 -2.46
CA GLY A 184 4.99 3.15 -3.38
C GLY A 184 5.32 3.40 -4.86
N SER A 185 6.57 3.73 -5.21
CA SER A 185 6.94 4.07 -6.60
C SER A 185 8.13 3.28 -7.18
N GLY A 186 9.00 2.70 -6.34
CA GLY A 186 10.13 1.89 -6.81
C GLY A 186 9.73 0.47 -7.25
N ILE A 187 10.71 -0.36 -7.61
CA ILE A 187 10.47 -1.78 -7.87
C ILE A 187 10.36 -2.49 -6.52
N PHE A 188 9.14 -2.58 -5.99
CA PHE A 188 8.83 -3.21 -4.72
C PHE A 188 7.48 -3.94 -4.76
N LYS A 189 7.32 -4.89 -3.82
CA LYS A 189 6.01 -5.46 -3.46
C LYS A 189 4.98 -4.37 -3.14
N ASP A 190 5.40 -3.36 -2.38
CA ASP A 190 4.55 -2.26 -1.90
C ASP A 190 3.94 -1.45 -3.05
N THR A 191 4.73 -1.15 -4.09
CA THR A 191 4.30 -0.42 -5.29
C THR A 191 3.14 -1.11 -6.00
N LEU A 192 3.26 -2.43 -6.23
CA LEU A 192 2.23 -3.24 -6.89
C LEU A 192 1.00 -3.39 -6.01
N CYS A 193 1.17 -3.68 -4.73
CA CYS A 193 0.05 -3.81 -3.80
C CYS A 193 -0.74 -2.50 -3.66
N LEU A 194 -0.07 -1.34 -3.61
CA LEU A 194 -0.71 -0.03 -3.53
C LEU A 194 -1.51 0.30 -4.79
N GLY A 195 -0.96 0.01 -5.98
CA GLY A 195 -1.66 0.17 -7.25
C GLY A 195 -2.88 -0.73 -7.34
N SER A 196 -2.72 -2.03 -7.02
CA SER A 196 -3.80 -3.00 -7.00
C SER A 196 -4.88 -2.63 -5.98
N MET A 197 -4.52 -2.14 -4.80
CA MET A 197 -5.49 -1.70 -3.80
C MET A 197 -6.35 -0.53 -4.31
N GLY A 198 -5.74 0.41 -5.03
CA GLY A 198 -6.47 1.52 -5.64
C GLY A 198 -7.46 1.08 -6.71
N TRP A 199 -7.04 0.18 -7.60
CA TRP A 199 -7.94 -0.41 -8.61
C TRP A 199 -9.02 -1.29 -8.00
N MET A 200 -8.71 -2.04 -6.95
CA MET A 200 -9.68 -2.86 -6.23
C MET A 200 -10.73 -1.99 -5.53
N THR A 201 -10.31 -0.91 -4.87
CA THR A 201 -11.23 0.07 -4.24
C THR A 201 -12.17 0.67 -5.29
N TYR A 202 -11.61 1.10 -6.43
CA TYR A 202 -12.39 1.66 -7.54
C TYR A 202 -13.36 0.65 -8.13
N GLY A 203 -12.90 -0.56 -8.42
CA GLY A 203 -13.71 -1.61 -9.03
C GLY A 203 -14.85 -2.05 -8.12
N ILE A 204 -14.57 -2.24 -6.83
CA ILE A 204 -15.58 -2.59 -5.83
C ILE A 204 -16.60 -1.46 -5.67
N PHE A 205 -16.16 -0.20 -5.62
CA PHE A 205 -17.09 0.93 -5.60
C PHE A 205 -17.99 0.96 -6.84
N ARG A 206 -17.43 0.76 -8.03
CA ARG A 206 -18.22 0.74 -9.27
C ARG A 206 -19.24 -0.42 -9.29
N ILE A 207 -18.81 -1.62 -8.93
CA ILE A 207 -19.67 -2.81 -8.97
C ILE A 207 -20.71 -2.76 -7.85
N LEU A 208 -20.28 -2.57 -6.60
CA LEU A 208 -21.17 -2.75 -5.45
C LEU A 208 -21.95 -1.49 -5.10
N ILE A 209 -21.42 -0.29 -5.34
CA ILE A 209 -22.09 0.96 -4.97
C ILE A 209 -22.80 1.59 -6.17
N MET A 210 -22.13 1.67 -7.32
CA MET A 210 -22.70 2.23 -8.56
C MET A 210 -23.46 1.19 -9.40
N ARG A 211 -23.42 -0.10 -9.03
CA ARG A 211 -24.09 -1.22 -9.74
C ARG A 211 -23.63 -1.39 -11.20
N ASP A 212 -22.40 -1.01 -11.50
CA ASP A 212 -21.76 -1.17 -12.81
C ASP A 212 -20.96 -2.49 -12.85
N PHE A 213 -21.63 -3.56 -13.25
CA PHE A 213 -21.09 -4.92 -13.42
C PHE A 213 -20.38 -5.13 -14.77
N SER A 214 -19.86 -4.07 -15.40
CA SER A 214 -19.10 -4.22 -16.63
C SER A 214 -17.93 -5.19 -16.45
N PHE A 215 -17.70 -6.02 -17.47
CA PHE A 215 -16.63 -7.03 -17.51
C PHE A 215 -15.26 -6.44 -17.15
N LYS A 216 -15.01 -5.20 -17.58
CA LYS A 216 -13.80 -4.44 -17.21
C LYS A 216 -13.63 -4.28 -15.71
N ASN A 217 -14.66 -3.88 -14.97
CA ASN A 217 -14.56 -3.68 -13.53
C ASN A 217 -14.31 -5.02 -12.81
N ILE A 218 -14.96 -6.09 -13.27
CA ILE A 218 -14.79 -7.44 -12.71
C ILE A 218 -13.34 -7.91 -12.89
N ILE A 219 -12.79 -7.81 -14.10
CA ILE A 219 -11.39 -8.14 -14.37
C ILE A 219 -10.45 -7.32 -13.49
N LEU A 220 -10.68 -6.01 -13.37
CA LEU A 220 -9.84 -5.15 -12.54
C LEU A 220 -9.82 -5.60 -11.09
N VAL A 221 -10.98 -5.98 -10.52
CA VAL A 221 -11.06 -6.49 -9.15
C VAL A 221 -10.36 -7.84 -9.02
N VAL A 222 -10.57 -8.77 -9.96
CA VAL A 222 -9.97 -10.11 -9.92
C VAL A 222 -8.45 -10.05 -10.02
N ILE A 223 -7.91 -9.28 -10.98
CA ILE A 223 -6.46 -9.10 -11.12
C ILE A 223 -5.87 -8.42 -9.89
N SER A 224 -6.52 -7.37 -9.39
CA SER A 224 -6.05 -6.64 -8.20
C SER A 224 -6.04 -7.54 -6.97
N PHE A 225 -7.10 -8.32 -6.77
CA PHE A 225 -7.21 -9.30 -5.69
C PHE A 225 -6.09 -10.34 -5.79
N TYR A 226 -5.90 -10.95 -6.96
CA TYR A 226 -4.87 -11.95 -7.19
C TYR A 226 -3.46 -11.41 -6.87
N LEU A 227 -3.12 -10.23 -7.38
CA LEU A 227 -1.82 -9.61 -7.12
C LEU A 227 -1.59 -9.34 -5.63
N ILE A 228 -2.58 -8.82 -4.91
CA ILE A 228 -2.43 -8.58 -3.46
C ILE A 228 -2.36 -9.91 -2.71
N ALA A 229 -3.15 -10.93 -3.08
CA ALA A 229 -3.15 -12.23 -2.44
C ALA A 229 -1.77 -12.91 -2.52
N VAL A 230 -1.18 -12.94 -3.72
CA VAL A 230 0.14 -13.57 -3.94
C VAL A 230 1.25 -12.76 -3.28
N ILE A 231 1.21 -11.44 -3.40
CA ILE A 231 2.32 -10.60 -2.96
C ILE A 231 2.25 -10.34 -1.44
N LYS A 232 1.10 -9.91 -0.91
CA LYS A 232 0.93 -9.52 0.51
C LYS A 232 -0.49 -9.83 0.99
N ILE A 233 -0.80 -11.11 1.20
CA ILE A 233 -2.12 -11.57 1.63
C ILE A 233 -2.66 -10.85 2.87
N TYR A 234 -1.80 -10.45 3.82
CA TYR A 234 -2.22 -9.73 5.02
C TYR A 234 -2.93 -8.40 4.73
N ILE A 235 -2.64 -7.77 3.60
CA ILE A 235 -3.37 -6.58 3.15
C ILE A 235 -4.84 -6.93 2.89
N LEU A 236 -5.11 -8.06 2.20
CA LEU A 236 -6.48 -8.51 1.93
C LEU A 236 -7.22 -8.92 3.21
N ILE A 237 -6.53 -9.58 4.14
CA ILE A 237 -7.11 -9.98 5.43
C ILE A 237 -7.67 -8.77 6.18
N ALA A 238 -6.96 -7.63 6.15
CA ALA A 238 -7.45 -6.39 6.78
C ALA A 238 -8.48 -5.65 5.90
N PHE A 239 -8.30 -5.68 4.58
CA PHE A 239 -9.06 -4.85 3.66
C PHE A 239 -10.44 -5.42 3.30
N ILE A 240 -10.56 -6.74 3.08
CA ILE A 240 -11.84 -7.39 2.70
C ILE A 240 -12.93 -7.21 3.76
N PRO A 241 -12.68 -7.45 5.06
CA PRO A 241 -13.70 -7.23 6.09
C PRO A 241 -14.17 -5.77 6.11
N ALA A 242 -13.25 -4.82 5.93
CA ALA A 242 -13.59 -3.40 5.84
C ALA A 242 -14.46 -3.10 4.61
N LEU A 243 -14.17 -3.68 3.44
CA LEU A 243 -14.97 -3.52 2.22
C LEU A 243 -16.38 -4.14 2.33
N VAL A 244 -16.48 -5.31 2.97
CA VAL A 244 -17.78 -5.95 3.23
C VAL A 244 -18.62 -5.03 4.12
N LEU A 245 -18.05 -4.58 5.25
CA LEU A 245 -18.72 -3.64 6.15
C LEU A 245 -19.07 -2.33 5.46
N TRP A 246 -18.21 -1.82 4.58
CA TRP A 246 -18.48 -0.62 3.79
C TRP A 246 -19.74 -0.77 2.94
N THR A 247 -19.81 -1.86 2.17
CA THR A 247 -20.93 -2.16 1.29
C THR A 247 -22.21 -2.33 2.09
N MET A 248 -22.15 -3.08 3.19
CA MET A 248 -23.30 -3.31 4.06
C MET A 248 -23.79 -2.00 4.69
N PHE A 249 -22.88 -1.18 5.24
CA PHE A 249 -23.25 0.10 5.84
C PHE A 249 -23.80 1.07 4.81
N TYR A 250 -23.28 1.09 3.58
CA TYR A 250 -23.84 1.89 2.49
C TYR A 250 -25.29 1.52 2.18
N TYR A 251 -25.60 0.24 2.02
CA TYR A 251 -26.99 -0.20 1.79
C TYR A 251 -27.89 0.02 3.00
N LEU A 252 -27.36 -0.17 4.20
CA LEU A 252 -28.10 -0.03 5.44
C LEU A 252 -28.55 1.42 5.72
N GLN A 253 -27.85 2.41 5.16
CA GLN A 253 -28.30 3.81 5.23
C GLN A 253 -29.61 4.08 4.50
N ARG A 254 -29.98 3.23 3.53
CA ARG A 254 -31.25 3.33 2.80
C ARG A 254 -32.44 2.79 3.60
N VAL A 255 -32.22 2.08 4.70
CA VAL A 255 -33.31 1.57 5.57
C VAL A 255 -33.90 2.72 6.39
N PRO A 256 -35.21 3.02 6.28
CA PRO A 256 -35.82 4.18 6.93
C PRO A 256 -35.95 4.02 8.45
N SER A 257 -36.21 2.80 8.95
CA SER A 257 -36.37 2.53 10.38
C SER A 257 -35.04 2.64 11.13
N LYS A 258 -34.97 3.55 12.11
CA LYS A 258 -33.81 3.72 12.99
C LYS A 258 -33.53 2.48 13.83
N PHE A 259 -34.57 1.81 14.31
CA PHE A 259 -34.45 0.59 15.12
C PHE A 259 -33.90 -0.57 14.28
N ALA A 260 -34.49 -0.82 13.10
CA ALA A 260 -34.00 -1.88 12.20
C ALA A 260 -32.53 -1.63 11.79
N ARG A 261 -32.18 -0.37 11.48
CA ARG A 261 -30.80 0.03 11.18
C ARG A 261 -29.85 -0.27 12.35
N PHE A 262 -30.25 0.02 13.58
CA PHE A 262 -29.45 -0.24 14.77
C PHE A 262 -29.26 -1.74 15.00
N SER A 263 -30.35 -2.52 14.95
CA SER A 263 -30.32 -3.97 15.17
C SER A 263 -29.45 -4.69 14.13
N ILE A 264 -29.55 -4.30 12.86
CA ILE A 264 -28.70 -4.86 11.80
C ILE A 264 -27.23 -4.48 12.06
N ARG A 265 -26.91 -3.22 12.35
CA ARG A 265 -25.51 -2.83 12.68
C ARG A 265 -24.93 -3.66 13.83
N LEU A 266 -25.73 -3.88 14.88
CA LEU A 266 -25.30 -4.63 16.05
C LEU A 266 -25.08 -6.11 15.72
N ALA A 267 -25.91 -6.71 14.86
CA ALA A 267 -25.73 -8.09 14.40
C ALA A 267 -24.55 -8.27 13.42
N LEU A 268 -24.22 -7.24 12.65
CA LEU A 268 -23.15 -7.33 11.63
C LEU A 268 -21.74 -7.47 12.23
N LEU A 269 -21.47 -6.85 13.37
CA LEU A 269 -20.17 -6.96 14.04
C LEU A 269 -19.82 -8.40 14.45
N PRO A 270 -20.67 -9.14 15.19
CA PRO A 270 -20.40 -10.53 15.53
C PRO A 270 -20.40 -11.44 14.30
N ILE A 271 -21.26 -11.20 13.30
CA ILE A 271 -21.24 -11.98 12.04
C ILE A 271 -19.91 -11.79 11.31
N ALA A 272 -19.41 -10.56 11.21
CA ALA A 272 -18.12 -10.28 10.60
C ALA A 272 -16.96 -10.92 11.38
N LEU A 273 -17.01 -10.91 12.72
CA LEU A 273 -16.02 -11.57 13.57
C LEU A 273 -16.04 -13.09 13.41
N VAL A 274 -17.21 -13.73 13.45
CA VAL A 274 -17.36 -15.17 13.26
C VAL A 274 -16.92 -15.57 11.85
N GLY A 275 -17.34 -14.82 10.84
CA GLY A 275 -16.90 -15.01 9.44
C GLY A 275 -15.39 -14.91 9.29
N PHE A 276 -14.77 -13.92 9.95
CA PHE A 276 -13.32 -13.75 9.97
C PHE A 276 -12.61 -14.92 10.66
N MET A 277 -13.11 -15.38 11.81
CA MET A 277 -12.54 -16.53 12.53
C MET A 277 -12.65 -17.81 11.70
N PHE A 278 -13.79 -18.03 11.06
CA PHE A 278 -14.01 -19.19 10.19
C PHE A 278 -13.08 -19.15 8.97
N ALA A 279 -12.97 -18.00 8.30
CA ALA A 279 -12.05 -17.81 7.19
C ALA A 279 -10.60 -18.02 7.63
N SER A 280 -10.18 -17.46 8.77
CA SER A 280 -8.82 -17.60 9.29
C SER A 280 -8.45 -19.06 9.55
N LYS A 281 -9.38 -19.88 10.07
CA LYS A 281 -9.16 -21.32 10.25
C LYS A 281 -9.11 -22.07 8.92
N LYS A 282 -10.04 -21.78 8.00
CA LYS A 282 -10.13 -22.49 6.71
C LYS A 282 -8.93 -22.21 5.82
N PHE A 283 -8.40 -20.99 5.87
CA PHE A 283 -7.24 -20.57 5.09
C PHE A 283 -5.93 -20.64 5.87
N GLU A 284 -5.88 -21.29 7.04
CA GLU A 284 -4.69 -21.32 7.91
C GLU A 284 -3.42 -21.76 7.17
N LYS A 285 -3.53 -22.79 6.33
CA LYS A 285 -2.41 -23.30 5.51
C LYS A 285 -1.92 -22.30 4.47
N GLU A 286 -2.82 -21.53 3.84
CA GLU A 286 -2.47 -20.50 2.85
C GLU A 286 -2.00 -19.20 3.52
N LEU A 287 -2.53 -18.91 4.70
CA LEU A 287 -2.11 -17.79 5.54
C LEU A 287 -0.70 -18.02 6.09
N GLY A 288 -0.32 -19.27 6.36
CA GLY A 288 1.03 -19.64 6.78
C GLY A 288 1.52 -18.83 7.97
N LYS A 289 2.50 -17.94 7.75
CA LYS A 289 3.03 -17.00 8.76
C LYS A 289 2.01 -15.99 9.29
N TYR A 290 0.91 -15.77 8.57
CA TYR A 290 -0.15 -14.82 8.90
C TYR A 290 -1.37 -15.47 9.59
N SER A 291 -1.30 -16.76 9.94
CA SER A 291 -2.33 -17.37 10.79
C SER A 291 -2.27 -16.78 12.21
N LEU A 292 -3.39 -16.78 12.93
CA LEU A 292 -3.50 -16.17 14.26
C LEU A 292 -2.40 -16.64 15.23
N ASP A 293 -2.11 -17.94 15.24
CA ASP A 293 -1.10 -18.52 16.13
C ASP A 293 0.34 -18.25 15.66
N ASN A 294 0.57 -18.14 14.34
CA ASN A 294 1.88 -17.88 13.78
C ASN A 294 2.23 -16.39 13.78
N VAL A 295 1.26 -15.48 13.75
CA VAL A 295 1.50 -14.04 13.84
C VAL A 295 2.16 -13.69 15.16
N ALA A 296 1.68 -14.24 16.29
CA ALA A 296 2.30 -14.04 17.59
C ALA A 296 3.75 -14.55 17.63
N LYS A 297 3.97 -15.80 17.20
CA LYS A 297 5.31 -16.43 17.21
C LYS A 297 6.27 -15.72 16.24
N THR A 298 5.79 -15.32 15.07
CA THR A 298 6.59 -14.58 14.10
C THR A 298 6.91 -13.20 14.64
N ALA A 299 5.96 -12.53 15.30
CA ALA A 299 6.17 -11.25 15.94
C ALA A 299 7.21 -11.34 17.07
N THR A 300 7.17 -12.36 17.93
CA THR A 300 8.20 -12.54 18.97
C THR A 300 9.57 -12.81 18.38
N VAL A 301 9.69 -13.73 17.41
CA VAL A 301 10.97 -14.02 16.74
C VAL A 301 11.52 -12.78 16.03
N THR A 302 10.64 -12.00 15.39
CA THR A 302 11.02 -10.77 14.71
C THR A 302 11.46 -9.69 15.70
N ALA A 303 10.76 -9.56 16.83
CA ALA A 303 11.13 -8.64 17.90
C ALA A 303 12.48 -9.02 18.52
N ASP A 304 12.72 -10.30 18.81
CA ASP A 304 13.97 -10.79 19.40
C ASP A 304 15.14 -10.63 18.43
N TRP A 305 14.94 -10.96 17.15
CA TRP A 305 15.96 -10.79 16.11
C TRP A 305 16.33 -9.32 15.93
N ILE A 306 15.34 -8.42 15.81
CA ILE A 306 15.59 -6.98 15.68
C ILE A 306 16.20 -6.41 16.96
N GLY A 307 15.76 -6.85 18.13
CA GLY A 307 16.34 -6.46 19.41
C GLY A 307 17.82 -6.83 19.48
N THR A 308 18.16 -8.04 19.05
CA THR A 308 19.56 -8.52 18.98
C THR A 308 20.39 -7.71 17.99
N MET A 309 19.87 -7.43 16.80
CA MET A 309 20.57 -6.61 15.79
C MET A 309 20.76 -5.15 16.25
N THR A 310 19.73 -4.58 16.89
CA THR A 310 19.80 -3.23 17.45
C THR A 310 20.84 -3.15 18.59
N ALA A 311 20.92 -4.19 19.42
CA ALA A 311 21.90 -4.31 20.50
C ALA A 311 23.33 -4.56 19.99
N ALA A 312 23.48 -5.25 18.86
CA ALA A 312 24.76 -5.50 18.19
C ALA A 312 25.33 -4.25 17.48
N GLY A 313 24.66 -3.09 17.60
CA GLY A 313 25.10 -1.85 16.95
C GLY A 313 24.78 -1.81 15.46
N GLU A 314 24.04 -2.79 14.93
CA GLU A 314 23.58 -2.73 13.55
C GLU A 314 22.51 -1.64 13.37
N GLU A 315 22.60 -1.04 12.21
CA GLU A 315 21.93 0.15 11.68
C GLU A 315 20.37 0.18 11.69
N SER A 316 19.73 -0.81 12.30
CA SER A 316 18.28 -0.96 12.37
C SER A 316 17.76 -0.40 13.70
N ILE A 317 17.14 0.78 13.68
CA ILE A 317 16.44 1.30 14.85
C ILE A 317 15.12 0.53 15.01
N GLY A 318 15.15 -0.46 15.90
CA GLY A 318 13.95 -1.17 16.32
C GLY A 318 13.07 -0.32 17.24
N TYR A 319 11.79 -0.68 17.34
CA TYR A 319 10.91 -0.22 18.42
C TYR A 319 10.46 -1.41 19.25
N ASP A 320 10.27 -1.20 20.54
CA ASP A 320 9.73 -2.20 21.44
C ASP A 320 8.25 -1.94 21.71
N LEU A 321 7.46 -3.01 21.73
CA LEU A 321 6.06 -3.03 22.15
C LEU A 321 5.89 -3.65 23.54
N GLY A 322 6.97 -4.05 24.20
CA GLY A 322 7.02 -4.85 25.41
C GLY A 322 6.72 -6.33 25.14
N PRO A 323 6.69 -7.18 26.19
CA PRO A 323 6.49 -8.61 26.04
C PRO A 323 5.16 -8.90 25.32
N LEU A 324 5.25 -9.69 24.26
CA LEU A 324 4.11 -10.16 23.49
C LEU A 324 3.59 -11.43 24.12
N ASP A 325 2.39 -11.37 24.69
CA ASP A 325 1.64 -12.57 25.06
C ASP A 325 0.85 -13.03 23.81
N PRO A 326 1.10 -14.25 23.28
CA PRO A 326 0.39 -14.83 22.15
C PRO A 326 -1.12 -15.01 22.35
N SER A 327 -1.63 -14.88 23.59
CA SER A 327 -3.06 -14.99 23.86
C SER A 327 -3.88 -13.88 23.16
N PRO A 328 -5.13 -14.13 22.74
CA PRO A 328 -6.00 -13.09 22.16
C PRO A 328 -6.16 -11.86 23.07
N GLN A 329 -6.13 -12.07 24.39
CA GLN A 329 -6.17 -10.99 25.38
C GLN A 329 -4.86 -10.20 25.42
N GLY A 330 -3.72 -10.88 25.31
CA GLY A 330 -2.40 -10.28 25.15
C GLY A 330 -2.30 -9.40 23.90
N MET A 331 -2.79 -9.90 22.76
CA MET A 331 -2.86 -9.16 21.50
C MET A 331 -3.73 -7.90 21.61
N LEU A 332 -4.91 -7.99 22.25
CA LEU A 332 -5.80 -6.85 22.46
C LEU A 332 -5.15 -5.75 23.33
N LYS A 333 -4.37 -6.11 24.35
CA LYS A 333 -3.63 -5.14 25.16
C LYS A 333 -2.59 -4.36 24.34
N LYS A 334 -2.05 -4.96 23.28
CA LYS A 334 -1.08 -4.32 22.37
C LYS A 334 -1.74 -3.53 21.24
N PHE A 335 -3.07 -3.49 21.18
CA PHE A 335 -3.79 -2.78 20.11
C PHE A 335 -3.44 -1.29 20.05
N PHE A 336 -3.62 -0.55 21.14
CA PHE A 336 -3.33 0.89 21.16
C PHE A 336 -1.84 1.21 20.94
N PRO A 337 -0.88 0.53 21.60
CA PRO A 337 0.54 0.73 21.31
C PRO A 337 0.91 0.48 19.85
N ALA A 338 0.42 -0.59 19.22
CA ALA A 338 0.74 -0.93 17.85
C ALA A 338 0.15 0.07 16.83
N VAL A 339 -1.09 0.52 17.05
CA VAL A 339 -1.72 1.56 16.23
C VAL A 339 -0.96 2.89 16.37
N ASN A 340 -0.58 3.26 17.60
CA ASN A 340 0.21 4.46 17.86
C ASN A 340 1.55 4.43 17.13
N VAL A 341 2.25 3.30 17.22
CA VAL A 341 3.54 3.12 16.55
C VAL A 341 3.40 3.26 15.04
N THR A 342 2.40 2.61 14.46
CA THR A 342 2.24 2.63 13.01
C THR A 342 1.87 4.01 12.47
N LEU A 343 0.98 4.73 13.15
CA LEU A 343 0.47 6.02 12.66
C LEU A 343 1.34 7.23 13.06
N PHE A 344 1.97 7.20 14.23
CA PHE A 344 2.57 8.39 14.84
C PHE A 344 4.05 8.27 15.20
N ARG A 345 4.66 7.08 15.07
CA ARG A 345 6.11 6.88 15.25
C ARG A 345 6.80 6.63 13.89
N PRO A 346 8.12 6.82 13.77
CA PRO A 346 9.08 7.27 14.80
C PRO A 346 8.84 8.72 15.22
N TYR A 347 9.05 9.02 16.50
CA TYR A 347 9.15 10.41 16.94
C TYR A 347 10.50 10.99 16.51
N ILE A 348 10.60 12.31 16.42
CA ILE A 348 11.82 13.00 15.94
C ILE A 348 13.05 12.58 16.76
N TRP A 349 12.91 12.44 18.09
CA TRP A 349 13.97 12.01 19.00
C TRP A 349 14.31 10.50 18.93
N GLU A 350 13.51 9.68 18.24
CA GLU A 350 13.77 8.26 18.04
C GLU A 350 14.58 7.99 16.78
N THR A 351 14.72 9.00 15.90
CA THR A 351 15.47 8.86 14.65
C THR A 351 16.95 9.18 14.85
N ARG A 352 17.82 8.24 14.45
CA ARG A 352 19.28 8.43 14.42
C ARG A 352 19.82 8.63 13.00
N LYS A 353 18.99 8.42 11.97
CA LYS A 353 19.37 8.51 10.56
C LYS A 353 18.62 9.64 9.86
N VAL A 354 19.34 10.43 9.06
CA VAL A 354 18.78 11.56 8.27
C VAL A 354 17.62 11.09 7.39
N ILE A 355 17.72 9.91 6.78
CA ILE A 355 16.67 9.38 5.89
C ILE A 355 15.37 9.03 6.64
N GLN A 356 15.45 8.76 7.95
CA GLN A 356 14.27 8.49 8.78
C GLN A 356 13.61 9.77 9.30
N VAL A 357 14.30 10.92 9.25
CA VAL A 357 13.75 12.22 9.67
C VAL A 357 12.52 12.57 8.83
N ILE A 358 12.53 12.27 7.53
CA ILE A 358 11.36 12.49 6.65
C ILE A 358 10.15 11.69 7.15
N SER A 359 10.37 10.41 7.52
CA SER A 359 9.32 9.55 8.08
C SER A 359 8.83 10.02 9.46
N ALA A 360 9.71 10.60 10.27
CA ALA A 360 9.34 11.17 11.58
C ALA A 360 8.56 12.48 11.44
N LEU A 361 8.97 13.38 10.54
CA LEU A 361 8.23 14.61 10.23
C LEU A 361 6.83 14.29 9.70
N GLU A 362 6.70 13.29 8.83
CA GLU A 362 5.41 12.80 8.37
C GLU A 362 4.55 12.28 9.54
N ALA A 363 5.12 11.47 10.42
CA ALA A 363 4.40 10.90 11.55
C ALA A 363 3.93 11.98 12.56
N VAL A 364 4.78 12.97 12.82
CA VAL A 364 4.44 14.15 13.63
C VAL A 364 3.35 14.98 12.94
N ALA A 365 3.41 15.18 11.62
CA ALA A 365 2.36 15.88 10.90
C ALA A 365 1.01 15.18 11.03
N PHE A 366 0.97 13.84 10.90
CA PHE A 366 -0.24 13.06 11.14
C PHE A 366 -0.75 13.20 12.59
N LEU A 367 0.15 13.15 13.58
CA LEU A 367 -0.21 13.33 14.98
C LEU A 367 -0.84 14.72 15.24
N LEU A 368 -0.18 15.77 14.75
CA LEU A 368 -0.65 17.15 14.90
C LEU A 368 -1.98 17.39 14.21
N ILE A 369 -2.17 16.86 13.00
CA ILE A 369 -3.45 16.94 12.28
C ILE A 369 -4.53 16.19 13.05
N THR A 370 -4.25 15.01 13.58
CA THR A 370 -5.21 14.23 14.37
C THR A 370 -5.65 14.98 15.63
N ILE A 371 -4.69 15.51 16.41
CA ILE A 371 -4.98 16.32 17.59
C ILE A 371 -5.81 17.54 17.19
N ARG A 372 -5.42 18.25 16.12
CA ARG A 372 -6.12 19.44 15.64
C ARG A 372 -7.57 19.14 15.22
N VAL A 373 -7.81 18.04 14.52
CA VAL A 373 -9.16 17.62 14.13
C VAL A 373 -10.00 17.29 15.37
N LEU A 374 -9.44 16.55 16.33
CA LEU A 374 -10.13 16.20 17.58
C LEU A 374 -10.49 17.43 18.41
N LEU A 375 -9.58 18.41 18.54
CA LEU A 375 -9.81 19.64 19.31
C LEU A 375 -10.76 20.62 18.60
N SER A 376 -10.63 20.79 17.28
CA SER A 376 -11.43 21.78 16.53
C SER A 376 -12.87 21.32 16.30
N VAL A 377 -13.09 20.03 16.07
CA VAL A 377 -14.43 19.45 15.85
C VAL A 377 -15.06 19.02 17.18
N GLY A 378 -14.26 18.51 18.11
CA GLY A 378 -14.69 17.95 19.38
C GLY A 378 -15.04 16.45 19.26
N PRO A 379 -14.68 15.61 20.25
CA PRO A 379 -14.77 14.15 20.16
C PRO A 379 -16.19 13.63 19.88
N ILE A 380 -17.21 14.28 20.44
CA ILE A 380 -18.61 13.92 20.24
C ILE A 380 -19.03 14.11 18.77
N LYS A 381 -18.63 15.22 18.15
CA LYS A 381 -18.97 15.52 16.75
C LYS A 381 -18.17 14.64 15.79
N VAL A 382 -16.92 14.31 16.12
CA VAL A 382 -16.11 13.33 15.40
C VAL A 382 -16.81 11.97 15.39
N TRP A 383 -17.20 11.45 16.56
CA TRP A 383 -17.92 10.18 16.66
C TRP A 383 -19.23 10.19 15.86
N LYS A 384 -20.02 11.27 15.98
CA LYS A 384 -21.25 11.43 15.19
C LYS A 384 -21.00 11.40 13.69
N SER A 385 -19.89 11.97 13.21
CA SER A 385 -19.53 11.92 11.78
C SER A 385 -19.14 10.52 11.32
N ILE A 386 -18.35 9.80 12.12
CA ILE A 386 -17.97 8.42 11.84
C ILE A 386 -19.22 7.54 11.74
N VAL A 387 -20.15 7.62 12.69
CA VAL A 387 -21.36 6.78 12.71
C VAL A 387 -22.32 7.07 11.52
N LYS A 388 -22.24 8.28 10.96
CA LYS A 388 -23.10 8.76 9.87
C LYS A 388 -22.53 8.52 8.47
N ASP A 389 -21.25 8.23 8.29
CA ASP A 389 -20.64 8.11 6.96
C ASP A 389 -20.00 6.74 6.75
N PRO A 390 -20.49 5.91 5.81
CA PRO A 390 -19.94 4.59 5.56
C PRO A 390 -18.51 4.64 5.05
N ASN A 391 -18.12 5.70 4.31
CA ASN A 391 -16.76 5.86 3.80
C ASN A 391 -15.77 6.12 4.94
N LEU A 392 -16.18 6.90 5.96
CA LEU A 392 -15.37 7.11 7.17
C LEU A 392 -15.23 5.82 7.97
N GLN A 393 -16.32 5.06 8.12
CA GLN A 393 -16.30 3.77 8.82
C GLN A 393 -15.35 2.79 8.14
N PHE A 394 -15.50 2.64 6.82
CA PHE A 394 -14.62 1.83 6.00
C PHE A 394 -13.14 2.20 6.19
N ALA A 395 -12.81 3.48 6.00
CA ALA A 395 -11.44 3.96 6.08
C ALA A 395 -10.85 3.72 7.47
N LEU A 396 -11.58 4.04 8.55
CA LEU A 396 -11.07 3.87 9.91
C LEU A 396 -10.98 2.41 10.33
N ILE A 397 -11.95 1.55 9.97
CA ILE A 397 -11.88 0.12 10.26
C ILE A 397 -10.66 -0.49 9.57
N PHE A 398 -10.47 -0.20 8.28
CA PHE A 398 -9.30 -0.68 7.56
C PHE A 398 -8.00 -0.16 8.19
N VAL A 399 -7.91 1.16 8.44
CA VAL A 399 -6.71 1.77 9.03
C VAL A 399 -6.37 1.16 10.37
N LEU A 400 -7.35 0.99 11.27
CA LEU A 400 -7.11 0.48 12.61
C LEU A 400 -6.67 -0.99 12.59
N VAL A 401 -7.36 -1.83 11.82
CA VAL A 401 -7.01 -3.26 11.69
C VAL A 401 -5.64 -3.43 11.04
N PHE A 402 -5.37 -2.69 9.97
CA PHE A 402 -4.12 -2.76 9.24
C PHE A 402 -2.95 -2.17 10.04
N ALA A 403 -3.16 -1.04 10.72
CA ALA A 403 -2.15 -0.42 11.58
C ALA A 403 -1.79 -1.32 12.77
N PHE A 404 -2.77 -2.02 13.34
CA PHE A 404 -2.50 -3.03 14.35
C PHE A 404 -1.62 -4.16 13.78
N ALA A 405 -2.02 -4.77 12.68
CA ALA A 405 -1.33 -5.92 12.08
C ALA A 405 0.12 -5.60 11.67
N VAL A 406 0.36 -4.43 11.08
CA VAL A 406 1.70 -4.00 10.67
C VAL A 406 2.54 -3.57 11.89
N GLY A 407 1.91 -2.91 12.87
CA GLY A 407 2.58 -2.45 14.08
C GLY A 407 3.13 -3.60 14.92
N ILE A 408 2.40 -4.72 15.03
CA ILE A 408 2.85 -5.90 15.79
C ILE A 408 3.82 -6.80 15.02
N SER A 409 4.07 -6.57 13.73
CA SER A 409 4.90 -7.48 12.90
C SER A 409 6.20 -6.86 12.40
N SER A 410 6.32 -5.53 12.39
CA SER A 410 7.47 -4.87 11.73
C SER A 410 8.69 -4.74 12.64
N PHE A 411 8.51 -4.29 13.88
CA PHE A 411 9.53 -3.97 14.90
C PHE A 411 10.72 -3.08 14.46
N ASN A 412 10.78 -2.66 13.20
CA ASN A 412 11.82 -1.84 12.58
C ASN A 412 11.16 -0.64 11.91
N PHE A 413 11.61 0.58 12.21
CA PHE A 413 11.03 1.80 11.67
C PHE A 413 11.15 1.94 10.14
N GLY A 414 12.23 1.43 9.54
CA GLY A 414 12.42 1.40 8.10
C GLY A 414 11.36 0.55 7.41
N SER A 415 11.22 -0.71 7.84
CA SER A 415 10.20 -1.63 7.32
C SER A 415 8.78 -1.13 7.61
N LEU A 416 8.54 -0.59 8.81
CA LEU A 416 7.25 -0.01 9.20
C LEU A 416 6.84 1.14 8.28
N SER A 417 7.79 2.03 7.94
CA SER A 417 7.52 3.17 7.05
C SER A 417 7.06 2.74 5.65
N ARG A 418 7.55 1.59 5.15
CA ARG A 418 7.04 0.94 3.93
C ARG A 418 5.68 0.32 4.15
N TYR A 419 5.55 -0.51 5.19
CA TYR A 419 4.39 -1.37 5.35
C TYR A 419 3.11 -0.62 5.72
N ARG A 420 3.20 0.59 6.30
CA ARG A 420 2.03 1.42 6.65
C ARG A 420 1.42 2.19 5.49
N ILE A 421 2.14 2.34 4.38
CA ILE A 421 1.71 3.13 3.21
C ILE A 421 0.31 2.80 2.70
N PRO A 422 -0.14 1.53 2.66
CA PRO A 422 -1.47 1.23 2.20
C PRO A 422 -2.59 1.86 3.03
N CYS A 423 -2.40 2.09 4.34
CA CYS A 423 -3.44 2.69 5.18
C CYS A 423 -3.36 4.22 5.28
N LEU A 424 -2.19 4.83 5.07
CA LEU A 424 -2.02 6.28 5.23
C LEU A 424 -2.98 7.14 4.39
N PRO A 425 -3.24 6.84 3.10
CA PRO A 425 -4.20 7.61 2.30
C PRO A 425 -5.62 7.59 2.88
N PHE A 426 -6.05 6.43 3.38
CA PHE A 426 -7.36 6.28 4.02
C PHE A 426 -7.42 7.01 5.37
N TYR A 427 -6.33 6.99 6.13
CA TYR A 427 -6.24 7.71 7.39
C TYR A 427 -6.30 9.23 7.19
N ALA A 428 -5.50 9.75 6.24
CA ALA A 428 -5.52 11.14 5.85
C ALA A 428 -6.92 11.56 5.37
N MET A 429 -7.54 10.76 4.51
CA MET A 429 -8.91 10.99 4.04
C MET A 429 -9.91 11.06 5.21
N ALA A 430 -9.81 10.14 6.17
CA ALA A 430 -10.72 10.12 7.31
C ALA A 430 -10.64 11.40 8.15
N LEU A 431 -9.43 11.89 8.42
CA LEU A 431 -9.20 13.15 9.14
C LEU A 431 -9.77 14.36 8.39
N ILE A 432 -9.50 14.45 7.09
CA ILE A 432 -9.97 15.54 6.22
C ILE A 432 -11.50 15.56 6.13
N LEU A 433 -12.12 14.39 5.93
CA LEU A 433 -13.58 14.28 5.86
C LEU A 433 -14.25 14.69 7.16
N VAL A 434 -13.71 14.28 8.31
CA VAL A 434 -14.25 14.69 9.62
C VAL A 434 -14.15 16.20 9.82
N PHE A 435 -13.04 16.81 9.41
CA PHE A 435 -12.82 18.24 9.55
C PHE A 435 -13.77 19.08 8.69
N TYR A 436 -13.82 18.82 7.37
CA TYR A 436 -14.62 19.62 6.43
C TYR A 436 -16.12 19.35 6.47
N LYS A 437 -16.57 18.31 7.19
CA LYS A 437 -17.99 18.17 7.52
C LYS A 437 -18.51 19.19 8.53
N HIS A 438 -17.61 19.83 9.28
CA HIS A 438 -17.96 20.78 10.34
C HIS A 438 -17.33 22.16 10.15
N ASN A 439 -16.55 22.35 9.09
CA ASN A 439 -15.84 23.58 8.78
C ASN A 439 -15.99 23.88 7.29
N PRO A 440 -15.99 25.16 6.89
CA PRO A 440 -16.07 25.52 5.49
C PRO A 440 -14.81 25.04 4.74
N PRO A 441 -14.92 24.75 3.42
CA PRO A 441 -13.82 24.22 2.62
C PRO A 441 -12.61 25.15 2.54
N ASP A 442 -12.81 26.46 2.75
CA ASP A 442 -11.74 27.46 2.71
C ASP A 442 -10.92 27.51 4.00
N LYS A 443 -11.42 26.90 5.09
CA LYS A 443 -10.71 26.89 6.37
C LYS A 443 -9.55 25.90 6.33
N LYS A 444 -8.34 26.40 6.53
CA LYS A 444 -7.14 25.57 6.66
C LYS A 444 -7.18 24.77 7.97
N ILE A 445 -6.72 23.51 7.92
CA ILE A 445 -6.67 22.61 9.09
C ILE A 445 -5.63 23.11 10.09
N LEU A 446 -4.41 23.35 9.60
CA LEU A 446 -3.33 23.98 10.34
C LEU A 446 -3.33 25.48 10.03
N PRO A 447 -3.33 26.36 11.05
CA PRO A 447 -3.02 27.77 10.82
C PRO A 447 -1.58 27.84 10.28
N VAL A 448 -1.40 28.52 9.14
CA VAL A 448 -0.07 28.78 8.57
C VAL A 448 0.61 29.86 9.38
#